data_AF-A0A0N4SZT6-F1
#
_entry.id   AF-A0A0N4SZT6-F1
#
_cell.length_a   1.000
_cell.length_b   1.000
_cell.length_c   1.000
_cell.angle_alpha   90.00
_cell.angle_beta   90.00
_cell.angle_gamma   90.00
#
_symmetry.space_group_name_H-M   'P 1'
#
loop_
_entity.id
_entity.type
_entity.pdbx_description
1 polymer ?
#
loop_
_entity_poly.entity_id
_entity_poly.type
_entity_poly.pdbx_seq_one_letter_code
_entity_poly.pdbx_strand_id
1 'polypeptide(L)'
;MVSTQWSWDSARLIALVLNALYGLEQYYNSCYKDLNADGVFGLRIIEGHLKSIQEHVDGRGVDSEIMDEIRNLSLMASMIANKSLPFVASRDREYFNEYQFLLHRPYKMNFIPQRTNERFRWKEKQLKTSKSDKIFPPPILLAEKQSSRCFTELLLANSNLTVKPYNCHLSIDCMERMLNQRGFTGYQLTRQILYVSIALQTSCSSTLSNFIFLTRNQTITSFVTEHCTNMVDELTVLLRNPRITARLNSDERDLLMEQIFTCGQFGFVELSSLHFFASILSWQNPTLGCFMNDKSDTMIGDVNNSYRNDGLNSDICSARSATVAAGALAVYLRFLLDRGPWPEYYLADQPVVVYGIAAEEKFRQFSYGRWVRDSFISSVRHARPPEIGWSPDLFAYFLLLSIMLGGFIISHFCYKPRVKQFYHFSYKKL
;
A
#
# COMPACT_ATOMS: atom_id res chain seq x y z
N MET A 1 14.19 -25.30 17.49
CA MET A 1 13.88 -24.27 16.48
C MET A 1 12.38 -24.07 16.46
N VAL A 2 11.89 -22.93 16.96
CA VAL A 2 10.45 -22.62 16.94
C VAL A 2 10.11 -22.25 15.50
N SER A 3 9.49 -23.19 14.79
CA SER A 3 8.83 -22.95 13.50
C SER A 3 7.93 -21.72 13.64
N THR A 4 8.07 -20.71 12.77
CA THR A 4 7.10 -19.61 12.72
C THR A 4 5.70 -20.20 12.50
N GLN A 5 4.84 -20.10 13.52
CA GLN A 5 3.45 -20.57 13.46
C GLN A 5 2.61 -19.52 12.75
N TRP A 6 2.02 -19.89 11.62
CA TRP A 6 1.19 -18.99 10.84
C TRP A 6 -0.28 -19.32 11.10
N SER A 7 -1.05 -18.29 11.44
CA SER A 7 -2.51 -18.41 11.48
C SER A 7 -3.06 -18.55 10.05
N TRP A 8 -4.29 -19.04 9.93
CA TRP A 8 -5.03 -19.04 8.67
C TRP A 8 -5.07 -17.65 8.04
N ASP A 9 -5.29 -16.61 8.84
CA ASP A 9 -5.30 -15.22 8.39
C ASP A 9 -3.92 -14.80 7.86
N SER A 10 -2.83 -15.13 8.56
CA SER A 10 -1.47 -14.84 8.09
C SER A 10 -1.21 -15.49 6.72
N ALA A 11 -1.53 -16.78 6.60
CA ALA A 11 -1.29 -17.54 5.38
C ALA A 11 -2.11 -17.00 4.20
N ARG A 12 -3.39 -16.66 4.42
CA ARG A 12 -4.25 -16.05 3.40
C ARG A 12 -3.73 -14.68 2.96
N LEU A 13 -3.38 -13.79 3.90
CA LEU A 13 -2.87 -12.46 3.56
C LEU A 13 -1.57 -12.56 2.73
N ILE A 14 -0.68 -13.51 3.05
CA ILE A 14 0.54 -13.75 2.29
C ILE A 14 0.22 -14.24 0.88
N ALA A 15 -0.73 -15.17 0.73
CA ALA A 15 -1.18 -15.64 -0.58
C ALA A 15 -1.75 -14.50 -1.43
N LEU A 16 -2.53 -13.58 -0.81
CA LEU A 16 -3.07 -12.41 -1.50
C LEU A 16 -1.96 -11.50 -2.03
N VAL A 17 -0.89 -11.25 -1.26
CA VAL A 17 0.24 -10.42 -1.73
C VAL A 17 0.97 -11.09 -2.88
N LEU A 18 1.31 -12.38 -2.74
CA LEU A 18 2.04 -13.11 -3.77
C LEU A 18 1.23 -13.18 -5.07
N ASN A 19 -0.08 -13.43 -4.99
CA ASN A 19 -0.98 -13.39 -6.14
C ASN A 19 -1.03 -12.00 -6.78
N ALA A 20 -1.09 -10.93 -5.99
CA ALA A 20 -1.12 -9.57 -6.51
C ALA A 20 0.20 -9.18 -7.21
N LEU A 21 1.36 -9.53 -6.62
CA LEU A 21 2.67 -9.31 -7.24
C LEU A 21 2.82 -10.12 -8.54
N TYR A 22 2.34 -11.37 -8.56
CA TYR A 22 2.33 -12.18 -9.76
C TYR A 22 1.47 -11.56 -10.87
N GLY A 23 0.28 -11.04 -10.55
CA GLY A 23 -0.57 -10.30 -11.49
C GLY A 23 0.12 -9.05 -12.06
N LEU A 24 0.83 -8.30 -11.22
CA LEU A 24 1.63 -7.15 -11.66
C LEU A 24 2.74 -7.55 -12.64
N GLU A 25 3.46 -8.65 -12.38
CA GLU A 25 4.50 -9.13 -13.30
C GLU A 25 3.92 -9.65 -14.61
N GLN A 26 2.75 -10.31 -14.59
CA GLN A 26 2.03 -10.68 -15.81
C GLN A 26 1.67 -9.45 -16.65
N TYR A 27 1.14 -8.40 -16.01
CA TYR A 27 0.89 -7.13 -16.66
C TYR A 27 2.16 -6.57 -17.31
N TYR A 28 3.23 -6.39 -16.53
CA TYR A 28 4.50 -5.85 -17.02
C TYR A 28 5.09 -6.68 -18.17
N ASN A 29 4.99 -8.01 -18.09
CA ASN A 29 5.47 -8.89 -19.15
C ASN A 29 4.62 -8.80 -20.43
N SER A 30 3.31 -8.53 -20.31
CA SER A 30 2.43 -8.36 -21.47
C SER A 30 2.72 -7.05 -22.23
N CYS A 31 3.11 -5.99 -21.52
CA CYS A 31 3.39 -4.67 -22.08
C CYS A 31 4.88 -4.27 -22.01
N TYR A 32 5.80 -5.23 -21.93
CA TYR A 32 7.26 -4.99 -21.74
C TYR A 32 7.88 -4.03 -22.78
N LYS A 33 7.34 -4.00 -24.01
CA LYS A 33 7.79 -3.09 -25.06
C LYS A 33 7.33 -1.65 -24.82
N ASP A 34 6.22 -1.48 -24.11
CA ASP A 34 5.54 -0.21 -23.89
C ASP A 34 5.81 0.37 -22.49
N LEU A 35 6.53 -0.37 -21.64
CA LEU A 35 6.93 0.14 -20.32
C LEU A 35 7.75 1.42 -20.44
N ASN A 36 7.45 2.37 -19.57
CA ASN A 36 8.30 3.52 -19.30
C ASN A 36 9.32 3.16 -18.20
N ALA A 37 10.17 4.12 -17.86
CA ALA A 37 11.18 3.94 -16.82
C ALA A 37 10.56 3.69 -15.43
N ASP A 38 9.39 4.25 -15.12
CA ASP A 38 8.69 3.96 -13.86
C ASP A 38 8.30 2.48 -13.78
N GLY A 39 7.76 1.90 -14.86
CA GLY A 39 7.42 0.48 -14.90
C GLY A 39 8.63 -0.43 -14.71
N VAL A 40 9.76 -0.09 -15.33
CA VAL A 40 11.03 -0.81 -15.09
C VAL A 40 11.50 -0.63 -13.66
N PHE A 41 11.37 0.56 -13.08
CA PHE A 41 11.71 0.79 -11.68
C PHE A 41 10.80 -0.02 -10.73
N GLY A 42 9.51 -0.16 -11.03
CA GLY A 42 8.59 -1.05 -10.31
C GLY A 42 9.07 -2.49 -10.27
N LEU A 43 9.55 -3.02 -11.41
CA LEU A 43 10.17 -4.35 -11.46
C LEU A 43 11.45 -4.43 -10.63
N ARG A 44 12.27 -3.37 -10.58
CA ARG A 44 13.47 -3.33 -9.73
C ARG A 44 13.16 -3.26 -8.24
N ILE A 45 12.05 -2.64 -7.86
CA ILE A 45 11.51 -2.68 -6.50
C ILE A 45 11.12 -4.11 -6.13
N ILE A 46 10.33 -4.80 -6.97
CA ILE A 46 9.95 -6.20 -6.72
C ILE A 46 11.20 -7.07 -6.59
N GLU A 47 12.10 -7.00 -7.58
CA GLU A 47 13.34 -7.78 -7.60
C GLU A 47 14.15 -7.60 -6.30
N GLY A 48 14.41 -6.36 -5.91
CA GLY A 48 15.30 -6.03 -4.79
C GLY A 48 14.67 -6.27 -3.41
N HIS A 49 13.38 -5.92 -3.23
CA HIS A 49 12.69 -6.20 -1.97
C HIS A 49 12.52 -7.69 -1.73
N LEU A 50 12.13 -8.47 -2.75
CA LEU A 50 11.97 -9.91 -2.62
C LEU A 50 13.31 -10.61 -2.33
N LYS A 51 14.42 -10.19 -2.96
CA LYS A 51 15.77 -10.66 -2.59
C LYS A 51 16.10 -10.34 -1.14
N SER A 52 15.79 -9.13 -0.68
CA SER A 52 16.06 -8.70 0.70
C SER A 52 15.19 -9.44 1.72
N ILE A 53 13.95 -9.83 1.35
CA ILE A 53 13.09 -10.72 2.13
C ILE A 53 13.72 -12.10 2.20
N GLN A 54 14.06 -12.69 1.06
CA GLN A 54 14.66 -14.02 0.98
C GLN A 54 15.92 -14.13 1.85
N GLU A 55 16.86 -13.19 1.70
CA GLU A 55 18.11 -13.11 2.48
C GLU A 55 17.84 -13.01 3.99
N HIS A 56 16.75 -12.35 4.40
CA HIS A 56 16.45 -12.13 5.81
C HIS A 56 15.74 -13.33 6.46
N VAL A 57 14.81 -13.96 5.75
CA VAL A 57 13.97 -15.04 6.29
C VAL A 57 14.57 -16.43 6.04
N ASP A 58 15.67 -16.52 5.29
CA ASP A 58 16.38 -17.78 5.09
C ASP A 58 16.74 -18.45 6.43
N GLY A 59 16.47 -19.76 6.52
CA GLY A 59 16.65 -20.53 7.74
C GLY A 59 15.67 -20.22 8.90
N ARG A 60 14.69 -19.32 8.75
CA ARG A 60 13.72 -18.97 9.80
C ARG A 60 12.45 -19.83 9.82
N GLY A 61 12.41 -20.91 9.03
CA GLY A 61 11.28 -21.85 9.02
C GLY A 61 10.04 -21.35 8.29
N VAL A 62 10.20 -20.44 7.33
CA VAL A 62 9.16 -20.10 6.33
C VAL A 62 8.92 -21.30 5.42
N ASP A 63 7.67 -21.52 4.99
CA ASP A 63 7.30 -22.62 4.11
C ASP A 63 8.05 -22.55 2.76
N SER A 64 8.44 -23.71 2.22
CA SER A 64 9.21 -23.78 0.98
C SER A 64 8.45 -23.23 -0.23
N GLU A 65 7.13 -23.41 -0.31
CA GLU A 65 6.33 -22.91 -1.44
C GLU A 65 6.39 -21.38 -1.50
N ILE A 66 6.40 -20.72 -0.34
CA ILE A 66 6.48 -19.27 -0.22
C ILE A 66 7.88 -18.78 -0.60
N MET A 67 8.91 -19.47 -0.12
CA MET A 67 10.30 -19.13 -0.46
C MET A 67 10.58 -19.31 -1.95
N ASP A 68 10.02 -20.34 -2.56
CA ASP A 68 10.13 -20.60 -3.99
C ASP A 68 9.36 -19.55 -4.80
N GLU A 69 8.16 -19.16 -4.38
CA GLU A 69 7.39 -18.12 -5.05
C GLU A 69 8.08 -16.74 -4.96
N ILE A 70 8.59 -16.35 -3.79
CA ILE A 70 9.38 -15.11 -3.61
C ILE A 70 10.59 -15.10 -4.55
N ARG A 71 11.29 -16.24 -4.67
CA ARG A 71 12.43 -16.40 -5.58
C ARG A 71 11.99 -16.28 -7.04
N ASN A 72 10.91 -16.95 -7.43
CA ASN A 72 10.42 -16.95 -8.81
C ASN A 72 9.97 -15.58 -9.26
N LEU A 73 9.19 -14.86 -8.44
CA LEU A 73 8.80 -13.47 -8.69
C LEU A 73 10.04 -12.59 -8.83
N SER A 74 10.98 -12.65 -7.90
CA SER A 74 12.22 -11.87 -7.99
C SER A 74 13.00 -12.10 -9.29
N LEU A 75 13.11 -13.36 -9.73
CA LEU A 75 13.77 -13.72 -10.99
C LEU A 75 12.99 -13.21 -12.21
N MET A 76 11.66 -13.38 -12.21
CA MET A 76 10.80 -12.94 -13.31
C MET A 76 10.81 -11.41 -13.44
N ALA A 77 10.72 -10.67 -12.32
CA ALA A 77 10.89 -9.21 -12.31
C ALA A 77 12.21 -8.78 -12.95
N SER A 78 13.33 -9.43 -12.58
CA SER A 78 14.64 -9.15 -13.18
C SER A 78 14.66 -9.42 -14.68
N MET A 79 14.04 -10.52 -15.13
CA MET A 79 13.99 -10.89 -16.54
C MET A 79 13.18 -9.87 -17.36
N ILE A 80 11.99 -9.51 -16.88
CA ILE A 80 11.12 -8.53 -17.55
C ILE A 80 11.81 -7.17 -17.59
N ALA A 81 12.42 -6.73 -16.48
CA ALA A 81 13.12 -5.45 -16.41
C ALA A 81 14.24 -5.39 -17.46
N ASN A 82 15.13 -6.40 -17.50
CA ASN A 82 16.23 -6.47 -18.46
C ASN A 82 15.74 -6.52 -19.91
N LYS A 83 14.67 -7.27 -20.18
CA LYS A 83 14.04 -7.35 -21.49
C LYS A 83 13.45 -6.01 -21.95
N SER A 84 13.01 -5.17 -21.02
CA SER A 84 12.36 -3.88 -21.28
C SER A 84 13.36 -2.73 -21.49
N LEU A 85 14.58 -2.83 -20.96
CA LEU A 85 15.59 -1.76 -21.01
C LEU A 85 15.85 -1.19 -22.42
N PRO A 86 16.02 -2.00 -23.49
CA PRO A 86 16.26 -1.47 -24.83
C PRO A 86 15.11 -0.60 -25.34
N PHE A 87 13.86 -0.96 -25.02
CA PHE A 87 12.68 -0.23 -25.45
C PHE A 87 12.54 1.11 -24.72
N VAL A 88 12.81 1.12 -23.41
CA VAL A 88 12.86 2.35 -22.61
C VAL A 88 13.95 3.28 -23.14
N ALA A 89 15.16 2.74 -23.35
CA ALA A 89 16.29 3.51 -23.86
C ALA A 89 16.03 4.12 -25.24
N SER A 90 15.28 3.42 -26.12
CA SER A 90 14.91 3.95 -27.43
C SER A 90 13.83 5.02 -27.39
N ARG A 91 12.93 4.97 -26.41
CA ARG A 91 11.79 5.90 -26.31
C ARG A 91 12.19 7.22 -25.65
N ASP A 92 12.95 7.13 -24.56
CA ASP A 92 13.39 8.29 -23.78
C ASP A 92 14.84 8.12 -23.35
N ARG A 93 15.76 8.51 -24.24
CA ARG A 93 17.19 8.34 -24.02
C ARG A 93 17.71 9.24 -22.91
N GLU A 94 17.16 10.45 -22.76
CA GLU A 94 17.62 11.40 -21.74
C GLU A 94 17.24 10.88 -20.35
N TYR A 95 15.96 10.55 -20.13
CA TYR A 95 15.50 9.99 -18.86
C TYR A 95 16.17 8.65 -18.55
N PHE A 96 16.34 7.78 -19.55
CA PHE A 96 17.03 6.50 -19.36
C PHE A 96 18.47 6.69 -18.85
N ASN A 97 19.21 7.66 -19.39
CA ASN A 97 20.58 7.95 -18.97
C ASN A 97 20.64 8.54 -17.55
N GLU A 98 19.71 9.42 -17.21
CA GLU A 98 19.63 10.01 -15.87
C GLU A 98 19.33 8.97 -14.79
N TYR A 99 18.44 8.03 -15.08
CA TYR A 99 17.96 7.02 -14.12
C TYR A 99 18.66 5.67 -14.24
N GLN A 100 19.74 5.58 -15.02
CA GLN A 100 20.45 4.34 -15.32
C GLN A 100 20.79 3.52 -14.05
N PHE A 101 21.20 4.20 -12.98
CA PHE A 101 21.53 3.57 -11.70
C PHE A 101 20.38 2.73 -11.14
N LEU A 102 19.15 3.27 -11.12
CA LEU A 102 17.97 2.58 -10.63
C LEU A 102 17.46 1.53 -11.61
N LEU A 103 17.56 1.79 -12.92
CA LEU A 103 17.02 0.90 -13.95
C LEU A 103 17.82 -0.40 -14.12
N HIS A 104 19.11 -0.41 -13.76
CA HIS A 104 19.99 -1.57 -13.96
C HIS A 104 20.19 -2.42 -12.69
N ARG A 105 19.66 -2.01 -11.54
CA ARG A 105 19.96 -2.64 -10.25
C ARG A 105 18.70 -2.99 -9.48
N PRO A 106 18.69 -4.12 -8.76
CA PRO A 106 17.63 -4.39 -7.79
C PRO A 106 17.62 -3.30 -6.71
N TYR A 107 16.44 -2.76 -6.41
CA TYR A 107 16.26 -1.77 -5.36
C TYR A 107 16.17 -2.47 -4.00
N LYS A 108 17.30 -2.54 -3.29
CA LYS A 108 17.41 -3.23 -2.00
C LYS A 108 17.37 -2.25 -0.83
N MET A 109 16.69 -2.63 0.25
CA MET A 109 16.63 -1.83 1.46
C MET A 109 16.81 -2.64 2.73
N ASN A 110 17.51 -2.04 3.69
CA ASN A 110 17.66 -2.59 5.02
C ASN A 110 16.39 -2.32 5.83
N PHE A 111 15.59 -3.36 6.00
CA PHE A 111 14.38 -3.30 6.81
C PHE A 111 14.71 -3.59 8.28
N ILE A 112 14.35 -2.65 9.16
CA ILE A 112 14.45 -2.80 10.61
C ILE A 112 13.13 -2.32 11.20
N PRO A 113 12.32 -3.20 11.83
CA PRO A 113 11.09 -2.78 12.50
C PRO A 113 11.36 -1.62 13.46
N GLN A 114 10.62 -0.53 13.30
CA GLN A 114 10.70 0.64 14.16
C GLN A 114 9.33 1.32 14.29
N ARG A 115 9.22 2.21 15.28
CA ARG A 115 8.01 3.00 15.54
C ARG A 115 8.28 4.48 15.31
N THR A 116 7.20 5.21 15.06
CA THR A 116 7.20 6.66 15.11
C THR A 116 7.59 7.17 16.49
N ASN A 117 8.09 8.41 16.53
CA ASN A 117 8.50 9.05 17.78
C ASN A 117 7.81 10.40 17.89
N GLU A 118 6.84 10.52 18.80
CA GLU A 118 6.03 11.72 19.00
C GLU A 118 6.86 12.99 19.24
N ARG A 119 8.08 12.87 19.77
CA ARG A 119 8.99 14.01 19.98
C ARG A 119 9.43 14.66 18.67
N PHE A 120 9.35 13.93 17.56
CA PHE A 120 9.67 14.43 16.23
C PHE A 120 8.45 14.91 15.43
N ARG A 121 7.24 14.88 16.01
CA ARG A 121 6.06 15.47 15.37
C ARG A 121 6.27 16.98 15.18
N TRP A 122 6.02 17.46 13.96
CA TRP A 122 6.10 18.86 13.63
C TRP A 122 4.94 19.62 14.24
N LYS A 123 5.25 20.80 14.79
CA LYS A 123 4.24 21.72 15.31
C LYS A 123 3.56 22.43 14.14
N GLU A 124 2.34 22.91 14.34
CA GLU A 124 1.57 23.64 13.32
C GLU A 124 2.37 24.80 12.70
N LYS A 125 3.15 25.54 13.50
CA LYS A 125 4.03 26.63 13.03
C LYS A 125 5.14 26.17 12.08
N GLN A 126 5.50 24.89 12.12
CA GLN A 126 6.51 24.30 11.23
C GLN A 126 5.89 23.76 9.96
N LEU A 127 4.60 23.43 9.97
CA LEU A 127 3.87 22.96 8.79
C LEU A 127 3.79 24.11 7.77
N LYS A 128 4.38 23.91 6.60
CA LYS A 128 4.25 24.83 5.49
C LYS A 128 2.88 24.61 4.87
N THR A 129 1.89 25.35 5.34
CA THR A 129 0.53 25.22 4.79
C THR A 129 0.55 25.69 3.33
N SER A 130 0.14 24.85 2.37
CA SER A 130 -0.14 25.25 0.98
C SER A 130 -1.41 26.12 0.86
N LYS A 131 -1.71 26.96 1.84
CA LYS A 131 -2.93 27.80 1.88
C LYS A 131 -2.77 29.12 1.12
N SER A 132 -2.01 29.12 0.01
CA SER A 132 -1.93 30.27 -0.89
C SER A 132 -2.17 29.89 -2.35
N ASP A 133 -3.19 29.07 -2.62
CA ASP A 133 -3.79 29.04 -3.94
C ASP A 133 -4.75 30.23 -4.08
N LYS A 134 -4.21 31.34 -4.62
CA LYS A 134 -4.89 32.24 -5.59
C LYS A 134 -4.09 33.49 -5.98
N ILE A 135 -2.86 33.70 -5.47
CA ILE A 135 -2.02 34.81 -5.92
C ILE A 135 -0.59 34.28 -6.12
N PHE A 136 -0.14 34.26 -7.39
CA PHE A 136 1.21 34.12 -7.97
C PHE A 136 2.45 33.90 -7.05
N PRO A 137 3.46 33.18 -7.57
CA PRO A 137 3.92 31.89 -7.07
C PRO A 137 4.59 31.97 -5.69
N PRO A 138 4.44 30.94 -4.83
CA PRO A 138 5.10 30.91 -3.53
C PRO A 138 6.63 30.79 -3.66
N PRO A 139 7.42 31.51 -2.85
CA PRO A 139 8.84 31.24 -2.73
C PRO A 139 9.02 29.91 -1.97
N ILE A 140 9.71 28.95 -2.63
CA ILE A 140 10.21 27.69 -2.05
C ILE A 140 9.11 26.64 -1.73
N LEU A 141 8.13 26.48 -2.62
CA LEU A 141 7.58 25.14 -2.85
C LEU A 141 8.67 24.32 -3.53
N LEU A 142 8.84 23.07 -3.12
CA LEU A 142 9.71 22.11 -3.79
C LEU A 142 9.03 21.78 -5.13
N ALA A 143 9.21 22.66 -6.12
CA ALA A 143 8.59 22.54 -7.43
C ALA A 143 9.00 21.19 -8.01
N GLU A 144 8.07 20.45 -8.60
CA GLU A 144 8.28 19.08 -9.04
C GLU A 144 9.58 18.93 -9.87
N LYS A 145 9.79 19.87 -10.80
CA LYS A 145 10.98 20.00 -11.64
C LYS A 145 12.30 20.18 -10.87
N GLN A 146 12.27 20.90 -9.74
CA GLN A 146 13.46 21.13 -8.90
C GLN A 146 13.84 19.88 -8.10
N SER A 147 12.87 19.19 -7.51
CA SER A 147 13.12 17.87 -6.89
C SER A 147 13.63 16.85 -7.90
N SER A 148 13.04 16.80 -9.10
CA SER A 148 13.49 15.87 -10.15
C SER A 148 14.96 16.12 -10.51
N ARG A 149 15.37 17.40 -10.63
CA ARG A 149 16.79 17.76 -10.82
C ARG A 149 17.69 17.22 -9.71
N CYS A 150 17.25 17.25 -8.45
CA CYS A 150 18.05 16.73 -7.33
C CYS A 150 18.17 15.21 -7.36
N PHE A 151 17.12 14.48 -7.78
CA PHE A 151 17.24 13.04 -8.02
C PHE A 151 18.20 12.75 -9.17
N THR A 152 18.10 13.46 -10.29
CA THR A 152 19.03 13.34 -11.42
C THR A 152 20.47 13.57 -10.97
N GLU A 153 20.74 14.63 -10.20
CA GLU A 153 22.07 14.92 -9.66
C GLU A 153 22.61 13.77 -8.80
N LEU A 154 21.78 13.24 -7.89
CA LEU A 154 22.13 12.12 -7.02
C LEU A 154 22.44 10.83 -7.82
N LEU A 155 21.68 10.57 -8.88
CA LEU A 155 21.81 9.37 -9.70
C LEU A 155 23.01 9.46 -10.66
N LEU A 156 23.24 10.64 -11.25
CA LEU A 156 24.39 10.90 -12.12
C LEU A 156 25.72 10.93 -11.37
N ALA A 157 25.73 11.35 -10.10
CA ALA A 157 26.89 11.20 -9.23
C ALA A 157 27.38 9.74 -9.11
N ASN A 158 26.54 8.77 -9.50
CA ASN A 158 26.80 7.34 -9.40
C ASN A 158 26.83 6.58 -10.74
N SER A 159 26.60 7.23 -11.89
CA SER A 159 26.43 6.56 -13.20
C SER A 159 27.72 6.30 -13.97
N ASN A 160 28.86 6.89 -13.58
CA ASN A 160 30.16 6.65 -14.23
C ASN A 160 30.79 5.32 -13.79
N LEU A 161 30.26 4.23 -14.35
CA LEU A 161 30.61 2.83 -14.06
C LEU A 161 32.04 2.39 -14.46
N THR A 162 32.89 3.27 -15.01
CA THR A 162 34.13 2.84 -15.69
C THR A 162 35.46 3.41 -15.19
N VAL A 163 35.54 4.34 -14.22
CA VAL A 163 36.86 4.88 -13.81
C VAL A 163 36.89 5.35 -12.34
N LYS A 164 37.60 4.65 -11.43
CA LYS A 164 38.07 5.15 -10.09
C LYS A 164 36.99 5.43 -9.00
N PRO A 165 37.38 5.42 -7.69
CA PRO A 165 36.44 5.66 -6.60
C PRO A 165 36.09 7.16 -6.56
N TYR A 166 34.99 7.54 -7.19
CA TYR A 166 34.55 8.93 -7.19
C TYR A 166 33.95 9.33 -5.84
N ASN A 167 34.34 10.51 -5.38
CA ASN A 167 33.67 11.23 -4.31
C ASN A 167 32.28 11.65 -4.80
N CYS A 168 31.24 11.32 -4.04
CA CYS A 168 29.91 11.82 -4.34
C CYS A 168 29.85 13.34 -4.10
N HIS A 169 29.67 14.10 -5.17
CA HIS A 169 29.53 15.55 -5.14
C HIS A 169 28.07 15.94 -5.41
N LEU A 170 27.36 16.32 -4.35
CA LEU A 170 26.02 16.88 -4.42
C LEU A 170 26.09 18.39 -4.23
N SER A 171 25.24 19.11 -4.95
CA SER A 171 25.07 20.55 -4.80
C SER A 171 24.47 20.87 -3.44
N ILE A 172 25.00 21.93 -2.83
CA ILE A 172 24.49 22.46 -1.56
C ILE A 172 23.02 22.84 -1.72
N ASP A 173 22.62 23.38 -2.88
CA ASP A 173 21.22 23.72 -3.16
C ASP A 173 20.29 22.51 -3.07
N CYS A 174 20.65 21.36 -3.66
CA CYS A 174 19.84 20.16 -3.54
C CYS A 174 19.82 19.58 -2.12
N MET A 175 20.95 19.57 -1.43
CA MET A 175 21.01 19.10 -0.04
C MET A 175 20.18 20.01 0.89
N GLU A 176 20.26 21.32 0.74
CA GLU A 176 19.46 22.31 1.49
C GLU A 176 17.96 22.12 1.25
N ARG A 177 17.55 21.97 -0.02
CA ARG A 177 16.13 21.79 -0.40
C ARG A 177 15.57 20.47 0.11
N MET A 178 16.31 19.37 -0.06
CA MET A 178 15.81 18.03 0.26
C MET A 178 15.93 17.70 1.76
N LEU A 179 16.99 18.17 2.44
CA LEU A 179 17.35 17.72 3.79
C LEU A 179 17.17 18.78 4.87
N ASN A 180 17.26 20.08 4.55
CA ASN A 180 17.16 21.12 5.58
C ASN A 180 15.73 21.66 5.78
N GLN A 181 14.82 21.37 4.84
CA GLN A 181 13.43 21.83 4.93
C GLN A 181 12.57 20.90 5.82
N ARG A 182 11.73 21.50 6.66
CA ARG A 182 10.69 20.82 7.45
C ARG A 182 9.29 21.30 7.04
N GLY A 183 8.28 20.53 7.43
CA GLY A 183 6.88 20.96 7.31
C GLY A 183 6.24 20.76 5.96
N PHE A 184 6.91 20.05 5.04
CA PHE A 184 6.29 19.64 3.79
C PHE A 184 5.29 18.52 4.02
N THR A 185 4.30 18.40 3.13
CA THR A 185 3.27 17.36 3.24
C THR A 185 3.07 16.63 1.92
N GLY A 186 2.44 15.45 1.96
CA GLY A 186 2.12 14.67 0.77
C GLY A 186 3.36 14.36 -0.08
N TYR A 187 3.27 14.55 -1.41
CA TYR A 187 4.37 14.24 -2.34
C TYR A 187 5.70 14.92 -1.98
N GLN A 188 5.69 16.13 -1.43
CA GLN A 188 6.94 16.81 -1.08
C GLN A 188 7.66 16.11 0.08
N LEU A 189 6.91 15.71 1.10
CA LEU A 189 7.43 14.93 2.22
C LEU A 189 7.95 13.57 1.73
N THR A 190 7.15 12.87 0.91
CA THR A 190 7.52 11.58 0.31
C THR A 190 8.84 11.68 -0.47
N ARG A 191 9.02 12.74 -1.27
CA ARG A 191 10.25 12.97 -2.03
C ARG A 191 11.47 13.22 -1.15
N GLN A 192 11.35 13.90 -0.01
CA GLN A 192 12.48 14.06 0.92
C GLN A 192 12.98 12.72 1.44
N ILE A 193 12.04 11.83 1.79
CA ILE A 193 12.38 10.52 2.32
C ILE A 193 12.94 9.62 1.21
N LEU A 194 12.32 9.60 0.03
CA LEU A 194 12.83 8.86 -1.13
C LEU A 194 14.23 9.32 -1.56
N TYR A 195 14.56 10.60 -1.43
CA TYR A 195 15.89 11.12 -1.73
C TYR A 195 16.95 10.50 -0.81
N VAL A 196 16.66 10.44 0.50
CA VAL A 196 17.52 9.74 1.45
C VAL A 196 17.56 8.25 1.14
N SER A 197 16.43 7.63 0.84
CA SER A 197 16.35 6.22 0.45
C SER A 197 17.27 5.88 -0.72
N ILE A 198 17.19 6.66 -1.81
CA ILE A 198 18.03 6.43 -2.99
C ILE A 198 19.50 6.69 -2.66
N ALA A 199 19.82 7.74 -1.90
CA ALA A 199 21.19 8.05 -1.52
C ALA A 199 21.84 6.97 -0.64
N LEU A 200 21.05 6.27 0.17
CA LEU A 200 21.52 5.10 0.94
C LEU A 200 21.92 3.92 0.05
N GLN A 201 21.43 3.87 -1.19
CA GLN A 201 21.84 2.87 -2.19
C GLN A 201 23.05 3.31 -3.02
N THR A 202 23.50 4.56 -2.91
CA THR A 202 24.65 5.08 -3.64
C THR A 202 25.86 5.30 -2.73
N SER A 203 27.00 5.65 -3.31
CA SER A 203 28.18 6.10 -2.57
C SER A 203 27.99 7.44 -1.85
N CYS A 204 26.85 8.12 -2.04
CA CYS A 204 26.53 9.42 -1.47
C CYS A 204 26.05 9.38 -0.01
N SER A 205 25.82 8.19 0.54
CA SER A 205 25.34 8.01 1.91
C SER A 205 26.17 8.77 2.95
N SER A 206 27.51 8.74 2.84
CA SER A 206 28.41 9.46 3.75
C SER A 206 28.32 10.98 3.60
N THR A 207 28.23 11.50 2.37
CA THR A 207 28.03 12.93 2.08
C THR A 207 26.74 13.44 2.71
N LEU A 208 25.63 12.69 2.55
CA LEU A 208 24.35 13.04 3.18
C LEU A 208 24.44 12.99 4.71
N SER A 209 25.03 11.94 5.26
CA SER A 209 25.17 11.79 6.72
C SER A 209 25.93 12.97 7.32
N ASN A 210 27.03 13.39 6.68
CA ASN A 210 27.81 14.54 7.11
C ASN A 210 27.00 15.84 7.01
N PHE A 211 26.27 16.05 5.90
CA PHE A 211 25.43 17.24 5.73
C PHE A 211 24.33 17.34 6.80
N ILE A 212 23.61 16.24 7.05
CA ILE A 212 22.54 16.18 8.06
C ILE A 212 23.12 16.41 9.46
N PHE A 213 24.29 15.84 9.76
CA PHE A 213 24.96 16.06 11.04
C PHE A 213 25.34 17.52 11.22
N LEU A 214 25.96 18.16 10.21
CA LEU A 214 26.42 19.54 10.29
C LEU A 214 25.26 20.56 10.34
N THR A 215 24.18 20.33 9.59
CA THR A 215 23.08 21.29 9.47
C THR A 215 21.99 21.10 10.53
N ARG A 216 21.75 19.86 10.97
CA ARG A 216 20.63 19.51 11.85
C ARG A 216 21.05 18.86 13.17
N ASN A 217 22.33 18.54 13.35
CA ASN A 217 22.82 17.75 14.49
C ASN A 217 22.03 16.44 14.67
N GLN A 218 21.74 15.77 13.55
CA GLN A 218 20.95 14.54 13.47
C GLN A 218 21.72 13.45 12.71
N THR A 219 21.37 12.19 12.95
CA THR A 219 21.78 11.07 12.11
C THR A 219 20.78 10.85 10.97
N ILE A 220 21.15 10.09 9.94
CA ILE A 220 20.20 9.67 8.89
C ILE A 220 18.99 8.96 9.50
N THR A 221 19.21 8.07 10.47
CA THR A 221 18.11 7.38 11.17
C THR A 221 17.18 8.37 11.84
N SER A 222 17.70 9.34 12.60
CA SER A 222 16.86 10.36 13.25
C SER A 222 16.12 11.23 12.24
N PHE A 223 16.75 11.54 11.09
CA PHE A 223 16.10 12.26 10.01
C PHE A 223 14.93 11.46 9.44
N VAL A 224 15.14 10.19 9.09
CA VAL A 224 14.09 9.31 8.57
C VAL A 224 12.97 9.13 9.60
N THR A 225 13.29 8.90 10.88
CA THR A 225 12.29 8.80 11.96
C THR A 225 11.48 10.08 12.10
N GLU A 226 12.10 11.26 12.00
CA GLU A 226 11.35 12.52 12.03
C GLU A 226 10.37 12.64 10.85
N HIS A 227 10.83 12.42 9.62
CA HIS A 227 9.98 12.60 8.44
C HIS A 227 8.90 11.52 8.34
N CYS A 228 9.23 10.26 8.66
CA CYS A 228 8.24 9.18 8.70
C CYS A 228 7.23 9.32 9.84
N THR A 229 7.62 9.90 10.99
CA THR A 229 6.65 10.24 12.05
C THR A 229 5.59 11.20 11.52
N ASN A 230 6.01 12.23 10.77
CA ASN A 230 5.09 13.22 10.22
C ASN A 230 4.25 12.65 9.05
N MET A 231 4.81 11.76 8.23
CA MET A 231 4.05 11.06 7.19
C MET A 231 2.97 10.15 7.79
N VAL A 232 3.30 9.40 8.84
CA VAL A 232 2.30 8.58 9.56
C VAL A 232 1.23 9.47 10.22
N ASP A 233 1.61 10.65 10.71
CA ASP A 233 0.66 11.63 11.25
C ASP A 233 -0.35 12.10 10.18
N GLU A 234 0.10 12.38 8.95
CA GLU A 234 -0.78 12.68 7.80
C GLU A 234 -1.77 11.54 7.52
N LEU A 235 -1.26 10.30 7.53
CA LEU A 235 -2.06 9.11 7.27
C LEU A 235 -3.01 8.75 8.41
N THR A 236 -2.83 9.31 9.60
CA THR A 236 -3.66 9.00 10.77
C THR A 236 -5.13 9.37 10.54
N VAL A 237 -5.42 10.39 9.73
CA VAL A 237 -6.81 10.73 9.35
C VAL A 237 -7.46 9.59 8.56
N LEU A 238 -6.73 8.99 7.62
CA LEU A 238 -7.19 7.86 6.81
C LEU A 238 -7.32 6.58 7.65
N LEU A 239 -6.37 6.35 8.57
CA LEU A 239 -6.42 5.22 9.50
C LEU A 239 -7.65 5.25 10.42
N ARG A 240 -8.04 6.45 10.88
CA ARG A 240 -9.20 6.63 11.78
C ARG A 240 -10.54 6.51 11.05
N ASN A 241 -10.58 6.75 9.75
CA ASN A 241 -11.81 6.69 8.97
C ASN A 241 -11.58 5.96 7.63
N PRO A 242 -11.67 4.61 7.63
CA PRO A 242 -11.44 3.79 6.44
C PRO A 242 -12.40 4.10 5.27
N ARG A 243 -13.55 4.74 5.55
CA ARG A 243 -14.49 5.17 4.49
C ARG A 243 -13.91 6.27 3.61
N ILE A 244 -12.93 7.03 4.10
CA ILE A 244 -12.21 8.02 3.31
C ILE A 244 -11.29 7.30 2.33
N THR A 245 -10.60 6.25 2.76
CA THR A 245 -9.72 5.44 1.89
C THR A 245 -10.47 4.85 0.70
N ALA A 246 -11.71 4.40 0.90
CA ALA A 246 -12.55 3.87 -0.18
C ALA A 246 -12.97 4.93 -1.23
N ARG A 247 -12.81 6.22 -0.94
CA ARG A 247 -13.21 7.35 -1.80
C ARG A 247 -12.03 8.11 -2.39
N LEU A 248 -10.80 7.63 -2.18
CA LEU A 248 -9.62 8.25 -2.74
C LEU A 248 -9.67 8.21 -4.26
N ASN A 249 -9.33 9.32 -4.90
CA ASN A 249 -9.10 9.38 -6.33
C ASN A 249 -7.73 8.78 -6.69
N SER A 250 -7.47 8.56 -7.98
CA SER A 250 -6.24 7.94 -8.48
C SER A 250 -4.95 8.58 -7.93
N ASP A 251 -4.87 9.91 -7.86
CA ASP A 251 -3.65 10.61 -7.41
C ASP A 251 -3.46 10.45 -5.89
N GLU A 252 -4.56 10.38 -5.13
CA GLU A 252 -4.54 10.12 -3.68
C GLU A 252 -4.21 8.66 -3.36
N ARG A 253 -4.68 7.71 -4.18
CA ARG A 253 -4.31 6.28 -4.07
C ARG A 253 -2.83 6.09 -4.33
N ASP A 254 -2.31 6.72 -5.39
CA ASP A 254 -0.88 6.72 -5.71
C ASP A 254 -0.06 7.27 -4.54
N LEU A 255 -0.47 8.42 -3.99
CA LEU A 255 0.21 9.02 -2.84
C LEU A 255 0.18 8.10 -1.61
N LEU A 256 -0.96 7.45 -1.31
CA LEU A 256 -1.06 6.51 -0.18
C LEU A 256 -0.08 5.34 -0.36
N MET A 257 -0.07 4.71 -1.54
CA MET A 257 0.83 3.59 -1.84
C MET A 257 2.29 4.03 -1.80
N GLU A 258 2.61 5.21 -2.33
CA GLU A 258 3.95 5.77 -2.30
C GLU A 258 4.41 6.02 -0.86
N GLN A 259 3.55 6.61 0.00
CA GLN A 259 3.86 6.84 1.42
C GLN A 259 4.07 5.54 2.20
N ILE A 260 3.22 4.53 1.98
CA ILE A 260 3.37 3.19 2.57
C ILE A 260 4.69 2.57 2.12
N PHE A 261 5.02 2.62 0.84
CA PHE A 261 6.30 2.14 0.33
C PHE A 261 7.48 2.90 0.97
N THR A 262 7.45 4.23 0.93
CA THR A 262 8.56 5.09 1.29
C THR A 262 8.98 4.97 2.76
N CYS A 263 8.03 4.92 3.69
CA CYS A 263 8.34 4.73 5.11
C CYS A 263 8.25 3.27 5.55
N GLY A 264 7.37 2.47 4.96
CA GLY A 264 7.25 1.06 5.29
C GLY A 264 8.49 0.24 4.94
N GLN A 265 9.25 0.62 3.89
CA GLN A 265 10.54 0.00 3.59
C GLN A 265 11.60 0.18 4.70
N PHE A 266 11.47 1.24 5.51
CA PHE A 266 12.30 1.46 6.69
C PHE A 266 11.75 0.77 7.94
N GLY A 267 10.60 0.09 7.86
CA GLY A 267 10.04 -0.70 8.95
C GLY A 267 9.13 0.03 9.92
N PHE A 268 8.57 1.20 9.55
CA PHE A 268 7.57 1.89 10.39
C PHE A 268 6.27 1.08 10.49
N VAL A 269 6.07 0.40 11.62
CA VAL A 269 5.01 -0.60 11.79
C VAL A 269 3.61 0.00 11.86
N GLU A 270 3.46 1.30 12.12
CA GLU A 270 2.16 1.99 12.08
C GLU A 270 1.51 1.98 10.69
N LEU A 271 2.30 1.77 9.63
CA LEU A 271 1.82 1.62 8.25
C LEU A 271 1.27 0.22 7.96
N SER A 272 1.50 -0.73 8.86
CA SER A 272 0.99 -2.10 8.82
C SER A 272 -0.50 -2.12 9.15
N SER A 273 -1.32 -1.51 8.30
CA SER A 273 -2.78 -1.40 8.45
C SER A 273 -3.51 -2.35 7.51
N LEU A 274 -4.36 -3.22 8.07
CA LEU A 274 -5.16 -4.16 7.29
C LEU A 274 -6.22 -3.45 6.42
N HIS A 275 -6.68 -2.27 6.83
CA HIS A 275 -7.56 -1.42 6.01
C HIS A 275 -6.87 -0.91 4.75
N PHE A 276 -5.65 -0.39 4.89
CA PHE A 276 -4.86 0.06 3.74
C PHE A 276 -4.51 -1.12 2.83
N PHE A 277 -4.11 -2.25 3.43
CA PHE A 277 -3.82 -3.47 2.70
C PHE A 277 -5.00 -3.92 1.82
N ALA A 278 -6.19 -4.06 2.41
CA ALA A 278 -7.39 -4.47 1.69
C ALA A 278 -7.78 -3.46 0.59
N SER A 279 -7.62 -2.16 0.87
CA SER A 279 -7.91 -1.11 -0.12
C SER A 279 -6.99 -1.21 -1.33
N ILE A 280 -5.68 -1.37 -1.10
CA ILE A 280 -4.69 -1.51 -2.18
C ILE A 280 -5.01 -2.73 -3.04
N LEU A 281 -5.25 -3.89 -2.43
CA LEU A 281 -5.63 -5.09 -3.18
C LEU A 281 -6.91 -4.90 -4.00
N SER A 282 -7.87 -4.10 -3.52
CA SER A 282 -9.12 -3.82 -4.25
C SER A 282 -8.92 -2.93 -5.48
N TRP A 283 -7.80 -2.20 -5.57
CA TRP A 283 -7.48 -1.32 -6.71
C TRP A 283 -6.79 -2.05 -7.86
N GLN A 284 -6.40 -3.31 -7.66
CA GLN A 284 -5.83 -4.13 -8.71
C GLN A 284 -6.93 -4.57 -9.69
N ASN A 285 -6.70 -4.34 -10.98
CA ASN A 285 -7.59 -4.83 -12.02
C ASN A 285 -7.58 -6.37 -12.03
N PRO A 286 -8.72 -7.05 -11.89
CA PRO A 286 -8.78 -8.50 -11.72
C PRO A 286 -8.45 -9.30 -12.98
N THR A 287 -8.40 -8.65 -14.15
CA THR A 287 -8.10 -9.28 -15.44
C THR A 287 -6.67 -8.97 -15.90
N LEU A 288 -6.27 -7.71 -15.79
CA LEU A 288 -4.98 -7.25 -16.30
C LEU A 288 -3.86 -7.36 -15.27
N GLY A 289 -4.16 -7.37 -13.97
CA GLY A 289 -3.16 -7.38 -12.89
C GLY A 289 -2.49 -6.03 -12.62
N CYS A 290 -2.77 -5.02 -13.45
CA CYS A 290 -2.32 -3.65 -13.27
C CYS A 290 -3.15 -2.89 -12.21
N PHE A 291 -2.73 -1.68 -11.87
CA PHE A 291 -3.48 -0.76 -11.00
C PHE A 291 -4.13 0.34 -11.82
N MET A 292 -5.42 0.59 -11.56
CA MET A 292 -6.28 1.40 -12.40
C MET A 292 -6.08 2.90 -12.19
N ASN A 293 -6.27 3.68 -13.27
CA ASN A 293 -6.43 5.13 -13.23
C ASN A 293 -7.92 5.48 -13.30
N ASP A 294 -8.43 6.33 -12.41
CA ASP A 294 -9.85 6.74 -12.39
C ASP A 294 -10.25 7.61 -13.60
N LYS A 295 -9.29 8.00 -14.47
CA LYS A 295 -9.54 8.84 -15.65
C LYS A 295 -10.43 8.18 -16.73
N SER A 296 -10.81 6.90 -16.59
CA SER A 296 -11.68 6.21 -17.54
C SER A 296 -13.19 6.40 -17.32
N ASP A 297 -13.63 6.95 -16.17
CA ASP A 297 -15.08 7.04 -15.86
C ASP A 297 -15.82 8.21 -16.54
N THR A 298 -15.14 9.05 -17.32
CA THR A 298 -15.77 10.18 -18.07
C THR A 298 -16.28 9.82 -19.47
N MET A 299 -16.34 8.55 -19.87
CA MET A 299 -16.81 8.14 -21.20
C MET A 299 -17.98 7.14 -21.16
N ILE A 300 -18.95 7.35 -20.27
CA ILE A 300 -20.32 6.81 -20.47
C ILE A 300 -21.21 7.99 -20.86
N GLY A 301 -21.14 8.36 -22.14
CA GLY A 301 -21.96 9.42 -22.68
C GLY A 301 -21.45 10.02 -23.98
N ASP A 302 -21.07 9.23 -24.98
CA ASP A 302 -21.39 9.59 -26.36
C ASP A 302 -21.18 8.40 -27.31
N VAL A 303 -22.31 7.94 -27.86
CA VAL A 303 -22.37 7.00 -28.97
C VAL A 303 -22.16 7.81 -30.25
N ASN A 304 -20.96 7.76 -30.83
CA ASN A 304 -20.76 7.63 -32.28
C ASN A 304 -19.27 7.72 -32.70
N ASN A 305 -18.88 6.77 -33.55
CA ASN A 305 -17.73 6.76 -34.47
C ASN A 305 -16.30 6.81 -33.88
N SER A 306 -15.64 5.65 -33.84
CA SER A 306 -14.70 5.27 -34.91
C SER A 306 -14.01 3.94 -34.57
N TYR A 307 -14.12 2.98 -35.48
CA TYR A 307 -13.35 1.73 -35.47
C TYR A 307 -11.83 2.04 -35.50
N ARG A 308 -11.10 1.65 -34.45
CA ARG A 308 -9.65 1.42 -34.49
C ARG A 308 -9.34 0.06 -33.86
N ASN A 309 -8.78 -0.82 -34.69
CA ASN A 309 -8.31 -2.16 -34.32
C ASN A 309 -7.08 -2.09 -33.40
N ASP A 310 -6.99 -3.09 -32.51
CA ASP A 310 -5.81 -3.60 -31.80
C ASP A 310 -4.80 -2.57 -31.26
N GLY A 311 -5.13 -2.02 -30.10
CA GLY A 311 -4.18 -1.39 -29.18
C GLY A 311 -4.67 -1.63 -27.76
N LEU A 312 -3.84 -2.26 -26.93
CA LEU A 312 -4.09 -2.46 -25.50
C LEU A 312 -4.55 -1.12 -24.89
N ASN A 313 -5.75 -1.07 -24.31
CA ASN A 313 -6.36 0.12 -23.72
C ASN A 313 -5.38 0.80 -22.74
N SER A 314 -4.65 1.81 -23.22
CA SER A 314 -3.67 2.58 -22.44
C SER A 314 -4.31 3.40 -21.33
N ASP A 315 -5.64 3.55 -21.36
CA ASP A 315 -6.36 4.48 -20.50
C ASP A 315 -6.77 3.87 -19.15
N ILE A 316 -6.72 2.53 -19.02
CA ILE A 316 -7.20 1.85 -17.81
C ILE A 316 -6.07 1.67 -16.79
N CYS A 317 -4.85 1.34 -17.23
CA CYS A 317 -3.73 0.99 -16.35
C CYS A 317 -2.69 2.12 -16.29
N SER A 318 -2.20 2.46 -15.10
CA SER A 318 -1.14 3.44 -14.91
C SER A 318 0.18 2.75 -14.49
N ALA A 319 1.26 3.00 -15.26
CA ALA A 319 2.59 2.48 -14.92
C ALA A 319 3.09 3.03 -13.58
N ARG A 320 2.80 4.31 -13.28
CA ARG A 320 3.12 4.94 -11.99
C ARG A 320 2.40 4.23 -10.84
N SER A 321 1.09 4.03 -10.98
CA SER A 321 0.25 3.38 -9.97
C SER A 321 0.70 1.94 -9.73
N ALA A 322 1.02 1.20 -10.79
CA ALA A 322 1.57 -0.15 -10.68
C ALA A 322 2.91 -0.17 -9.94
N THR A 323 3.79 0.82 -10.17
CA THR A 323 5.10 0.91 -9.51
C THR A 323 4.99 1.20 -8.02
N VAL A 324 4.15 2.15 -7.60
CA VAL A 324 3.95 2.43 -6.17
C VAL A 324 3.20 1.29 -5.47
N ALA A 325 2.26 0.63 -6.17
CA ALA A 325 1.60 -0.58 -5.67
C ALA A 325 2.59 -1.72 -5.44
N ALA A 326 3.51 -1.95 -6.37
CA ALA A 326 4.57 -2.96 -6.23
C ALA A 326 5.40 -2.72 -4.96
N GLY A 327 5.78 -1.47 -4.69
CA GLY A 327 6.47 -1.09 -3.46
C GLY A 327 5.65 -1.31 -2.19
N ALA A 328 4.38 -0.89 -2.18
CA ALA A 328 3.51 -1.07 -1.03
C ALA A 328 3.25 -2.57 -0.75
N LEU A 329 2.97 -3.37 -1.78
CA LEU A 329 2.76 -4.81 -1.65
C LEU A 329 4.02 -5.53 -1.14
N ALA A 330 5.21 -5.16 -1.62
CA ALA A 330 6.47 -5.71 -1.13
C ALA A 330 6.71 -5.39 0.36
N VAL A 331 6.32 -4.18 0.81
CA VAL A 331 6.33 -3.80 2.23
C VAL A 331 5.35 -4.63 3.05
N TYR A 332 4.12 -4.86 2.57
CA TYR A 332 3.15 -5.70 3.27
C TYR A 332 3.62 -7.15 3.39
N LEU A 333 4.20 -7.71 2.32
CA LEU A 333 4.81 -9.04 2.40
C LEU A 333 5.89 -9.09 3.48
N ARG A 334 6.70 -8.02 3.58
CA ARG A 334 7.72 -7.92 4.61
C ARG A 334 7.11 -7.92 6.03
N PHE A 335 6.07 -7.13 6.29
CA PHE A 335 5.40 -7.11 7.60
C PHE A 335 4.72 -8.44 7.96
N LEU A 336 4.21 -9.17 6.96
CA LEU A 336 3.58 -10.47 7.19
C LEU A 336 4.60 -11.56 7.53
N LEU A 337 5.80 -11.50 6.94
CA LEU A 337 6.87 -12.49 7.15
C LEU A 337 7.78 -12.15 8.34
N ASP A 338 7.94 -10.87 8.64
CA ASP A 338 8.75 -10.34 9.74
C ASP A 338 7.85 -9.55 10.69
N ARG A 339 7.27 -10.25 11.67
CA ARG A 339 6.28 -9.70 12.60
C ARG A 339 6.86 -8.57 13.47
N GLY A 340 8.18 -8.47 13.62
CA GLY A 340 8.81 -7.51 14.52
C GLY A 340 8.42 -7.72 16.00
N PRO A 341 8.79 -6.79 16.90
CA PRO A 341 8.61 -6.96 18.34
C PRO A 341 7.28 -6.42 18.90
N TRP A 342 6.38 -5.88 18.07
CA TRP A 342 5.14 -5.22 18.52
C TRP A 342 3.87 -5.96 18.04
N PRO A 343 3.31 -6.88 18.85
CA PRO A 343 2.12 -7.66 18.51
C PRO A 343 0.91 -6.83 18.11
N GLU A 344 0.75 -5.62 18.67
CA GLU A 344 -0.38 -4.75 18.37
C GLU A 344 -0.44 -4.28 16.90
N TYR A 345 0.66 -4.42 16.15
CA TYR A 345 0.75 -4.07 14.72
C TYR A 345 0.75 -5.30 13.79
N TYR A 346 0.54 -6.51 14.32
CA TYR A 346 0.49 -7.71 13.50
C TYR A 346 -0.75 -7.69 12.62
N LEU A 347 -0.56 -7.68 11.30
CA LEU A 347 -1.66 -7.54 10.32
C LEU A 347 -2.74 -8.59 10.50
N ALA A 348 -2.34 -9.84 10.70
CA ALA A 348 -3.26 -10.97 10.81
C ALA A 348 -4.13 -10.92 12.07
N ASP A 349 -3.74 -10.17 13.09
CA ASP A 349 -4.46 -10.08 14.36
C ASP A 349 -5.41 -8.86 14.43
N GLN A 350 -5.44 -8.03 13.37
CA GLN A 350 -6.30 -6.85 13.34
C GLN A 350 -7.77 -7.22 13.11
N PRO A 351 -8.73 -6.53 13.76
CA PRO A 351 -10.15 -6.85 13.71
C PRO A 351 -10.83 -6.37 12.43
N VAL A 352 -10.20 -6.58 11.28
CA VAL A 352 -10.68 -6.17 9.96
C VAL A 352 -10.80 -7.41 9.11
N VAL A 353 -11.98 -7.64 8.52
CA VAL A 353 -12.16 -8.79 7.64
C VAL A 353 -11.97 -8.38 6.19
N VAL A 354 -11.00 -9.03 5.53
CA VAL A 354 -10.73 -8.80 4.10
C VAL A 354 -11.67 -9.68 3.29
N TYR A 355 -12.65 -9.08 2.62
CA TYR A 355 -13.56 -9.75 1.69
C TYR A 355 -13.69 -8.96 0.39
N GLY A 356 -14.06 -9.66 -0.69
CA GLY A 356 -14.42 -9.01 -1.94
C GLY A 356 -13.24 -8.47 -2.74
N ILE A 357 -12.04 -9.04 -2.58
CA ILE A 357 -10.91 -8.71 -3.44
C ILE A 357 -11.15 -9.38 -4.80
N ALA A 358 -11.51 -8.60 -5.82
CA ALA A 358 -11.88 -9.13 -7.13
C ALA A 358 -10.75 -9.95 -7.80
N ALA A 359 -9.50 -9.58 -7.50
CA ALA A 359 -8.28 -10.22 -7.97
C ALA A 359 -7.88 -11.46 -7.13
N GLU A 360 -8.61 -11.80 -6.06
CA GLU A 360 -8.33 -12.96 -5.22
C GLU A 360 -8.33 -14.23 -6.10
N GLU A 361 -7.19 -14.94 -6.08
CA GLU A 361 -6.96 -16.18 -6.83
C GLU A 361 -7.05 -16.08 -8.36
N LYS A 362 -7.08 -14.87 -8.94
CA LYS A 362 -7.20 -14.68 -10.40
C LYS A 362 -5.92 -14.95 -11.17
N PHE A 363 -4.76 -14.69 -10.58
CA PHE A 363 -3.48 -14.77 -11.28
C PHE A 363 -2.70 -16.02 -10.87
N ARG A 364 -2.68 -16.31 -9.58
CA ARG A 364 -1.98 -17.44 -8.98
C ARG A 364 -2.79 -18.00 -7.82
N GLN A 365 -3.10 -19.29 -7.89
CA GLN A 365 -3.75 -20.02 -6.81
C GLN A 365 -2.71 -20.63 -5.89
N PHE A 366 -2.90 -20.47 -4.59
CA PHE A 366 -2.04 -21.04 -3.56
C PHE A 366 -2.82 -21.96 -2.66
N SER A 367 -2.24 -23.12 -2.30
CA SER A 367 -2.82 -24.00 -1.29
C SER A 367 -2.34 -23.58 0.10
N TYR A 368 -2.66 -22.34 0.50
CA TYR A 368 -2.12 -21.73 1.72
C TYR A 368 -2.54 -22.43 3.02
N GLY A 369 -3.54 -23.32 2.97
CA GLY A 369 -3.85 -24.22 4.07
C GLY A 369 -2.70 -25.17 4.45
N ARG A 370 -1.76 -25.44 3.54
CA ARG A 370 -0.54 -26.20 3.85
C ARG A 370 0.49 -25.40 4.64
N TRP A 371 0.44 -24.07 4.55
CA TRP A 371 1.37 -23.18 5.25
C TRP A 371 1.00 -23.02 6.73
N VAL A 372 -0.25 -23.38 7.08
CA VAL A 372 -0.74 -23.37 8.45
C VAL A 372 -0.17 -24.60 9.18
N ARG A 373 0.60 -24.37 10.24
CA ARG A 373 0.99 -25.43 11.17
C ARG A 373 0.13 -25.30 12.42
N ASP A 374 -0.93 -26.10 12.46
CA ASP A 374 -1.85 -26.20 13.59
C ASP A 374 -1.08 -26.43 14.90
N SER A 375 -1.26 -25.52 15.86
CA SER A 375 -1.06 -25.89 17.28
C SER A 375 -2.38 -26.17 17.98
N PHE A 376 -3.53 -25.75 17.44
CA PHE A 376 -4.89 -26.15 17.82
C PHE A 376 -5.72 -25.87 16.56
N ILE A 377 -6.38 -26.84 15.92
CA ILE A 377 -7.69 -27.34 16.35
C ILE A 377 -7.86 -28.81 15.88
N SER A 378 -7.86 -29.74 16.83
CA SER A 378 -8.43 -31.09 16.68
C SER A 378 -9.84 -31.21 17.29
N SER A 379 -10.54 -30.09 17.55
CA SER A 379 -11.87 -30.11 18.19
C SER A 379 -12.96 -29.22 17.59
N VAL A 380 -12.68 -28.35 16.61
CA VAL A 380 -13.73 -27.79 15.77
C VAL A 380 -13.92 -28.79 14.65
N ARG A 381 -14.71 -29.82 14.94
CA ARG A 381 -15.56 -30.41 13.90
C ARG A 381 -16.06 -29.23 13.10
N HIS A 382 -15.77 -29.21 11.80
CA HIS A 382 -16.58 -28.42 10.89
C HIS A 382 -18.01 -28.76 11.28
N ALA A 383 -18.69 -27.83 11.93
CA ALA A 383 -20.12 -27.87 11.98
C ALA A 383 -20.48 -27.78 10.50
N ARG A 384 -20.74 -28.95 9.89
CA ARG A 384 -21.65 -28.98 8.76
C ARG A 384 -22.77 -28.05 9.17
N PRO A 385 -23.17 -27.06 8.34
CA PRO A 385 -24.40 -26.34 8.63
C PRO A 385 -25.41 -27.42 9.01
N PRO A 386 -26.04 -27.36 10.20
CA PRO A 386 -26.96 -28.39 10.58
C PRO A 386 -27.90 -28.52 9.39
N GLU A 387 -28.01 -29.74 8.85
CA GLU A 387 -29.10 -30.03 7.93
C GLU A 387 -30.33 -29.45 8.62
N ILE A 388 -31.09 -28.62 7.91
CA ILE A 388 -32.29 -27.97 8.41
C ILE A 388 -33.31 -29.08 8.67
N GLY A 389 -33.07 -29.80 9.74
CA GLY A 389 -33.92 -30.76 10.39
C GLY A 389 -34.56 -29.99 11.52
N TRP A 390 -35.88 -30.04 11.53
CA TRP A 390 -36.78 -29.42 12.50
C TRP A 390 -36.26 -29.60 13.92
N SER A 391 -35.53 -28.60 14.44
CA SER A 391 -35.14 -28.60 15.84
C SER A 391 -36.33 -28.21 16.69
N PRO A 392 -36.45 -28.74 17.92
CA PRO A 392 -37.49 -28.33 18.87
C PRO A 392 -37.52 -26.80 19.09
N ASP A 393 -36.36 -26.14 18.96
CA ASP A 393 -36.20 -24.69 19.11
C ASP A 393 -36.85 -23.91 17.96
N LEU A 394 -36.81 -24.45 16.72
CA LEU A 394 -37.49 -23.85 15.59
C LEU A 394 -39.02 -23.94 15.76
N PHE A 395 -39.50 -25.06 16.31
CA PHE A 395 -40.91 -25.26 16.63
C PHE A 395 -41.36 -24.33 17.76
N ALA A 396 -40.53 -24.17 18.80
CA ALA A 396 -40.77 -23.23 19.89
C ALA A 396 -40.80 -21.78 19.39
N TYR A 397 -39.93 -21.43 18.44
CA TYR A 397 -39.93 -20.11 17.80
C TYR A 397 -41.21 -19.86 17.00
N PHE A 398 -41.66 -20.82 16.17
CA PHE A 398 -42.93 -20.69 15.44
C PHE A 398 -44.15 -20.67 16.36
N LEU A 399 -44.12 -21.42 17.46
CA LEU A 399 -45.17 -21.40 18.48
C LEU A 399 -45.24 -20.02 19.16
N LEU A 400 -44.09 -19.46 19.56
CA LEU A 400 -44.00 -18.11 20.12
C LEU A 400 -44.49 -17.05 19.13
N LEU A 401 -44.10 -17.16 17.85
CA LEU A 401 -44.55 -16.24 16.81
C LEU A 401 -46.08 -16.32 16.63
N SER A 402 -46.64 -17.53 16.68
CA SER A 402 -48.09 -17.78 16.59
C SER A 402 -48.85 -17.25 17.80
N ILE A 403 -48.30 -17.36 19.01
CA ILE A 403 -48.87 -16.78 20.23
C ILE A 403 -48.84 -15.25 20.17
N MET A 404 -47.74 -14.66 19.68
CA MET A 404 -47.60 -13.21 19.54
C MET A 404 -48.57 -12.65 18.48
N LEU A 405 -48.69 -13.30 17.33
CA LEU A 405 -49.64 -12.95 16.28
C LEU A 405 -51.10 -13.17 16.73
N GLY A 406 -51.38 -14.27 17.42
CA GLY A 406 -52.69 -14.56 18.00
C GLY A 406 -53.10 -13.53 19.06
N GLY A 407 -52.17 -13.16 19.94
CA GLY A 407 -52.37 -12.09 20.94
C GLY A 407 -52.61 -10.73 20.29
N PHE A 408 -51.89 -10.42 19.20
CA PHE A 408 -52.10 -9.19 18.44
C PHE A 408 -53.49 -9.14 17.80
N ILE A 409 -53.92 -10.23 17.15
CA ILE A 409 -55.25 -10.35 16.53
C ILE A 409 -56.37 -10.26 17.58
N ILE A 410 -56.23 -10.95 18.72
CA ILE A 410 -57.21 -10.88 19.82
C ILE A 410 -57.27 -9.47 20.42
N SER A 411 -56.12 -8.79 20.59
CA SER A 411 -56.11 -7.40 21.07
C SER A 411 -56.78 -6.43 20.08
N HIS A 412 -56.64 -6.70 18.78
CA HIS A 412 -57.12 -5.81 17.72
C HIS A 412 -58.60 -6.04 17.38
N PHE A 413 -59.13 -7.25 17.61
CA PHE A 413 -60.54 -7.58 17.33
C PHE A 413 -61.43 -7.69 18.58
N CYS A 414 -60.90 -8.02 19.76
CA CYS A 414 -61.72 -8.15 20.97
C CYS A 414 -61.72 -6.90 21.86
N TYR A 415 -60.86 -5.92 21.63
CA TYR A 415 -60.80 -4.67 22.40
C TYR A 415 -60.85 -3.40 21.54
N LYS A 416 -62.06 -3.00 21.14
CA LYS A 416 -62.52 -1.59 21.12
C LYS A 416 -64.05 -1.57 21.00
N PRO A 417 -64.80 -0.65 21.65
CA PRO A 417 -64.38 0.74 21.87
C PRO A 417 -64.87 1.38 23.19
N ARG A 418 -63.98 1.86 24.08
CA ARG A 418 -64.36 2.81 25.16
C ARG A 418 -63.29 3.87 25.51
N VAL A 419 -62.53 4.36 24.52
CA VAL A 419 -61.53 5.43 24.77
C VAL A 419 -61.93 6.78 24.14
N LYS A 420 -63.04 6.86 23.40
CA LYS A 420 -63.52 8.14 22.82
C LYS A 420 -64.34 9.04 23.78
N GLN A 421 -64.57 8.64 25.04
CA GLN A 421 -65.37 9.43 25.99
C GLN A 421 -64.57 10.16 27.09
N PHE A 422 -63.28 9.89 27.27
CA PHE A 422 -62.50 10.55 28.35
C PHE A 422 -61.83 11.87 27.97
N TYR A 423 -61.75 12.20 26.68
CA TYR A 423 -61.12 13.45 26.23
C TYR A 423 -62.04 14.68 26.26
N HIS A 424 -63.33 14.52 26.55
CA HIS A 424 -64.30 15.63 26.51
C HIS A 424 -64.71 16.17 27.90
N PHE A 425 -64.10 15.68 29.00
CA PHE A 425 -64.54 16.04 30.36
C PHE A 425 -63.51 16.83 31.21
N SER A 426 -62.28 17.07 30.73
CA SER A 426 -61.21 17.60 31.59
C SER A 426 -60.63 18.99 31.24
N TYR A 427 -61.20 19.74 30.28
CA TYR A 427 -60.75 21.13 30.00
C TYR A 427 -61.90 22.13 29.79
N LYS A 428 -62.86 22.14 30.72
CA LYS A 428 -63.81 23.26 30.89
C LYS A 428 -63.83 23.83 32.32
N LYS A 429 -62.72 23.70 33.05
CA LYS A 429 -62.44 24.44 34.30
C LYS A 429 -60.92 24.55 34.52
N LEU A 430 -60.32 25.50 33.81
CA LEU A 430 -59.21 26.36 34.24
C LEU A 430 -59.07 27.50 33.22
#